data_AF-A0A2T9Z6T6-F1
#
_entry.id   AF-A0A2T9Z6T6-F1
#
_cell.length_a   1.000
_cell.length_b   1.000
_cell.length_c   1.000
_cell.angle_alpha   90.00
_cell.angle_beta   90.00
_cell.angle_gamma   90.00
#
_symmetry.space_group_name_H-M   'P 1'
#
loop_
_entity.id
_entity.type
_entity.pdbx_description
1 polymer ?
#
loop_
_entity_poly.entity_id
_entity_poly.type
_entity_poly.pdbx_seq_one_letter_code
_entity_poly.pdbx_strand_id
1 'polypeptide(L)'
;MYSSISTKFINETDPATVDWIYNILNHDSESDRIFYENPDPLLGYIVLPDFKWDTVNLATLHLIALVHDKNLKSLRDLDSSHLPLLKDIKLQVSNVLKSRYPDFDISQLLFYVHYHPSFYHLHIHISNINTESQGMISGRAHILDQVIDNIENISPNYYQKATLPVVFGQKNKLYSLLTNV
;
A
#
# COMPACT_ATOMS: atom_id res chain seq x y z
N MET A 1 12.22 -19.14 1.56
CA MET A 1 11.35 -18.76 0.42
C MET A 1 11.47 -17.29 0.07
N TYR A 2 11.19 -16.34 0.98
CA TYR A 2 11.28 -14.91 0.64
C TYR A 2 12.69 -14.51 0.16
N SER A 3 13.71 -14.65 1.01
CA SER A 3 15.09 -14.26 0.69
C SER A 3 15.69 -15.04 -0.49
N SER A 4 15.28 -16.30 -0.68
CA SER A 4 15.86 -17.22 -1.67
C SER A 4 15.19 -17.14 -3.06
N ILE A 5 13.91 -16.76 -3.13
CA ILE A 5 13.11 -16.79 -4.36
C ILE A 5 12.50 -15.42 -4.61
N SER A 6 11.69 -14.90 -3.68
CA SER A 6 10.95 -13.66 -3.87
C SER A 6 11.87 -12.46 -4.05
N THR A 7 12.94 -12.32 -3.24
CA THR A 7 13.90 -11.20 -3.39
C THR A 7 14.56 -11.20 -4.76
N LYS A 8 14.95 -12.37 -5.29
CA LYS A 8 15.51 -12.48 -6.63
C LYS A 8 14.50 -12.05 -7.69
N PHE A 9 13.26 -12.53 -7.60
CA PHE A 9 12.18 -12.13 -8.50
C PHE A 9 11.91 -10.61 -8.46
N ILE A 10 11.91 -10.00 -7.27
CA ILE A 10 11.72 -8.55 -7.09
C ILE A 10 12.86 -7.79 -7.79
N ASN A 11 14.10 -8.21 -7.58
CA ASN A 11 15.28 -7.56 -8.16
C ASN A 11 15.37 -7.75 -9.68
N GLU A 12 14.81 -8.84 -10.22
CA GLU A 12 14.72 -9.12 -11.65
C GLU A 12 13.46 -8.54 -12.31
N THR A 13 12.55 -7.93 -11.53
CA THR A 13 11.38 -7.26 -12.07
C THR A 13 11.80 -6.00 -12.81
N ASP A 14 11.25 -5.80 -14.01
CA ASP A 14 11.54 -4.63 -14.83
C ASP A 14 11.25 -3.34 -14.05
N PRO A 15 12.25 -2.46 -13.85
CA PRO A 15 12.06 -1.18 -13.17
C PRO A 15 10.96 -0.32 -13.79
N ALA A 16 10.71 -0.45 -15.10
CA ALA A 16 9.68 0.31 -15.80
C ALA A 16 8.25 0.04 -15.27
N THR A 17 8.05 -1.07 -14.54
CA THR A 17 6.76 -1.40 -13.92
C THR A 17 6.30 -0.40 -12.86
N VAL A 18 7.22 0.41 -12.32
CA VAL A 18 6.92 1.45 -11.31
C VAL A 18 7.14 2.87 -11.82
N ASP A 19 7.47 3.08 -13.10
CA ASP A 19 7.75 4.42 -13.64
C ASP A 19 6.56 5.37 -13.49
N TRP A 20 5.33 4.86 -13.64
CA TRP A 20 4.11 5.65 -13.45
C TRP A 20 4.00 6.20 -12.02
N ILE A 21 4.48 5.46 -11.01
CA ILE A 21 4.53 5.92 -9.61
C ILE A 21 5.54 7.06 -9.51
N TYR A 22 6.72 6.91 -10.11
CA TYR A 22 7.75 7.94 -10.05
C TYR A 22 7.33 9.23 -10.76
N ASN A 23 6.61 9.13 -11.86
CA ASN A 23 6.06 10.31 -12.53
C ASN A 23 5.07 11.06 -11.61
N ILE A 24 4.25 10.35 -10.82
CA ILE A 24 3.39 10.98 -9.81
C ILE A 24 4.22 11.62 -8.69
N LEU A 25 5.18 10.87 -8.12
CA LEU A 25 6.03 11.37 -7.02
C LEU A 25 6.88 12.58 -7.42
N ASN A 26 7.23 12.71 -8.69
CA ASN A 26 7.97 13.85 -9.25
C ASN A 26 7.06 14.99 -9.74
N HIS A 27 5.74 14.84 -9.65
CA HIS A 27 4.76 15.78 -10.20
C HIS A 27 4.80 15.93 -11.73
N ASP A 28 5.33 14.93 -12.44
CA ASP A 28 5.36 14.85 -13.91
C ASP A 28 4.01 14.36 -14.49
N SER A 29 3.15 13.76 -13.67
CA SER A 29 1.82 13.25 -14.05
C SER A 29 0.82 13.25 -12.89
N GLU A 30 -0.48 13.42 -13.19
CA GLU A 30 -1.59 13.33 -12.22
C GLU A 30 -1.54 14.35 -11.06
N SER A 31 -0.69 15.37 -11.17
CA SER A 31 -0.44 16.37 -10.11
C SER A 31 -1.70 17.16 -9.74
N ASP A 32 -2.62 17.36 -10.68
CA ASP A 32 -3.93 18.00 -10.49
C ASP A 32 -4.91 17.15 -9.68
N ARG A 33 -4.65 15.84 -9.54
CA ARG A 33 -5.49 14.89 -8.80
C ARG A 33 -4.99 14.58 -7.40
N ILE A 34 -3.86 15.17 -6.99
CA ILE A 34 -3.30 14.97 -5.66
C ILE A 34 -4.34 15.39 -4.61
N PHE A 35 -4.67 14.44 -3.74
CA PHE A 35 -5.62 14.61 -2.64
C PHE A 35 -4.93 15.19 -1.41
N TYR A 36 -3.71 14.74 -1.12
CA TYR A 36 -2.88 15.21 -0.02
C TYR A 36 -1.42 14.81 -0.31
N GLU A 37 -0.46 15.60 0.17
CA GLU A 37 0.97 15.27 0.10
C GLU A 37 1.68 15.66 1.39
N ASN A 38 2.53 14.76 1.88
CA ASN A 38 3.58 15.05 2.84
C ASN A 38 4.91 14.90 2.07
N PRO A 39 5.68 15.99 1.82
CA PRO A 39 6.81 15.97 0.90
C PRO A 39 8.11 15.42 1.53
N ASP A 40 8.08 14.89 2.75
CA ASP A 40 9.28 14.32 3.38
C ASP A 40 9.84 13.14 2.55
N PRO A 41 11.14 13.11 2.24
CA PRO A 41 11.69 12.10 1.33
C PRO A 41 11.71 10.68 1.90
N LEU A 42 11.60 10.50 3.22
CA LEU A 42 11.66 9.19 3.89
C LEU A 42 10.35 8.81 4.57
N LEU A 43 9.67 9.78 5.18
CA LEU A 43 8.42 9.63 5.93
C LEU A 43 7.22 10.29 5.23
N GLY A 44 7.41 10.78 4.01
CA GLY A 44 6.37 11.41 3.23
C GLY A 44 5.77 10.50 2.16
N TYR A 45 4.70 10.99 1.54
CA TYR A 45 3.85 10.27 0.61
C TYR A 45 2.92 11.22 -0.15
N ILE A 46 2.47 10.78 -1.33
CA ILE A 46 1.37 11.39 -2.08
C ILE A 46 0.12 10.50 -1.97
N VAL A 47 -1.02 11.10 -1.70
CA VAL A 47 -2.34 10.46 -1.73
C VAL A 47 -3.11 10.99 -2.92
N LEU A 48 -3.72 10.10 -3.70
CA LEU A 48 -4.55 10.45 -4.84
C LEU A 48 -5.69 9.43 -5.05
N PRO A 49 -6.76 9.79 -5.78
CA PRO A 49 -7.80 8.85 -6.18
C PRO A 49 -7.23 7.68 -7.00
N ASP A 50 -7.53 6.45 -6.58
CA ASP A 50 -7.26 5.25 -7.38
C ASP A 50 -8.18 5.26 -8.62
N PHE A 51 -7.72 4.68 -9.73
CA PHE A 51 -8.48 4.61 -10.98
C PHE A 51 -9.84 3.89 -10.84
N LYS A 52 -10.06 3.16 -9.73
CA LYS A 52 -11.33 2.50 -9.40
C LYS A 52 -12.41 3.45 -8.88
N TRP A 53 -12.06 4.65 -8.45
CA TRP A 53 -13.00 5.60 -7.86
C TRP A 53 -13.36 6.71 -8.85
N ASP A 54 -14.66 7.01 -8.96
CA ASP A 54 -15.20 8.06 -9.81
C ASP A 54 -15.02 9.48 -9.24
N THR A 55 -14.45 9.60 -8.03
CA THR A 55 -14.28 10.85 -7.27
C THR A 55 -15.57 11.54 -6.83
N VAL A 56 -16.71 10.86 -7.00
CA VAL A 56 -18.06 11.39 -6.73
C VAL A 56 -18.76 10.53 -5.69
N ASN A 57 -18.88 9.22 -5.91
CA ASN A 57 -19.60 8.33 -5.03
C ASN A 57 -18.72 7.86 -3.88
N LEU A 58 -18.99 8.37 -2.67
CA LEU A 58 -18.22 7.98 -1.48
C LEU A 58 -18.42 6.52 -1.07
N ALA A 59 -19.49 5.84 -1.52
CA ALA A 59 -19.69 4.42 -1.27
C ALA A 59 -18.65 3.55 -2.00
N THR A 60 -18.06 4.06 -3.08
CA THR A 60 -16.99 3.40 -3.84
C THR A 60 -15.64 4.09 -3.68
N LEU A 61 -15.50 4.93 -2.63
CA LEU A 61 -14.25 5.65 -2.35
C LEU A 61 -13.07 4.70 -2.37
N HIS A 62 -12.05 5.08 -3.13
CA HIS A 62 -10.77 4.40 -3.22
C HIS A 62 -9.66 5.42 -3.48
N LEU A 63 -8.75 5.54 -2.53
CA LEU A 63 -7.51 6.30 -2.63
C LEU A 63 -6.33 5.35 -2.56
N ILE A 64 -5.19 5.82 -3.05
CA ILE A 64 -3.90 5.17 -2.88
C ILE A 64 -2.91 6.17 -2.30
N ALA A 65 -2.14 5.76 -1.30
CA ALA A 65 -0.99 6.50 -0.80
C ALA A 65 0.30 5.86 -1.35
N LEU A 66 1.13 6.65 -2.02
CA LEU A 66 2.41 6.27 -2.62
C LEU A 66 3.53 6.92 -1.80
N VAL A 67 4.43 6.13 -1.22
CA VAL A 67 5.50 6.65 -0.34
C VAL A 67 6.62 7.30 -1.15
N HIS A 68 7.29 8.32 -0.63
CA HIS A 68 8.43 8.90 -1.36
C HIS A 68 9.66 7.99 -1.37
N ASP A 69 9.88 7.21 -0.30
CA ASP A 69 11.05 6.32 -0.21
C ASP A 69 10.98 5.17 -1.22
N LYS A 70 11.80 5.29 -2.27
CA LYS A 70 11.90 4.32 -3.36
C LYS A 70 12.47 2.97 -2.92
N ASN A 71 13.08 2.87 -1.73
CA ASN A 71 13.63 1.63 -1.20
C ASN A 71 12.55 0.71 -0.60
N LEU A 72 11.38 1.25 -0.25
CA LEU A 72 10.26 0.45 0.25
C LEU A 72 9.52 -0.21 -0.91
N LYS A 73 9.64 -1.54 -1.02
CA LYS A 73 9.07 -2.32 -2.13
C LYS A 73 7.79 -3.04 -1.73
N SER A 74 7.69 -3.48 -0.47
CA SER A 74 6.55 -4.26 0.02
C SER A 74 6.45 -4.26 1.54
N LEU A 75 5.42 -4.96 2.05
CA LEU A 75 5.24 -5.25 3.48
C LEU A 75 6.49 -5.83 4.17
N ARG A 76 7.38 -6.52 3.43
CA ARG A 76 8.61 -7.13 3.97
C ARG A 76 9.69 -6.12 4.34
N ASP A 77 9.59 -4.89 3.85
CA ASP A 77 10.57 -3.83 4.12
C ASP A 77 10.17 -3.00 5.34
N LEU A 78 8.95 -3.17 5.86
CA LEU A 78 8.44 -2.44 7.02
C LEU A 78 9.04 -2.95 8.33
N ASP A 79 9.46 -2.00 9.15
CA ASP A 79 9.99 -2.19 10.50
C ASP A 79 9.59 -1.00 11.41
N SER A 80 10.07 -0.97 12.65
CA SER A 80 9.73 0.07 13.63
C SER A 80 10.07 1.49 13.20
N SER A 81 11.06 1.70 12.31
CA SER A 81 11.41 3.04 11.83
C SER A 81 10.32 3.65 10.94
N HIS A 82 9.43 2.82 10.38
CA HIS A 82 8.37 3.22 9.47
C HIS A 82 7.05 3.54 10.19
N LEU A 83 6.94 3.27 11.50
CA LEU A 83 5.72 3.52 12.26
C LEU A 83 5.21 4.97 12.18
N PRO A 84 6.06 6.02 12.22
CA PRO A 84 5.62 7.39 12.03
C PRO A 84 4.92 7.60 10.68
N LEU A 85 5.49 7.08 9.58
CA LEU A 85 4.90 7.14 8.24
C LEU A 85 3.53 6.46 8.19
N LEU A 86 3.42 5.22 8.70
CA LEU A 86 2.17 4.46 8.64
C LEU A 86 1.05 5.15 9.45
N LYS A 87 1.39 5.70 10.62
CA LYS A 87 0.45 6.42 11.49
C LYS A 87 0.05 7.77 10.92
N ASP A 88 0.98 8.51 10.34
CA ASP A 88 0.70 9.81 9.71
C ASP A 88 -0.25 9.65 8.53
N ILE A 89 -0.04 8.64 7.65
CA ILE A 89 -0.95 8.33 6.54
C ILE A 89 -2.39 8.16 7.05
N LYS A 90 -2.61 7.35 8.10
CA LYS A 90 -3.95 7.17 8.66
C LYS A 90 -4.55 8.47 9.17
N LEU A 91 -3.76 9.24 9.92
CA LEU A 91 -4.22 10.47 10.56
C LEU A 91 -4.57 11.55 9.52
N GLN A 92 -3.65 11.84 8.60
CA GLN A 92 -3.83 12.94 7.65
C GLN A 92 -4.92 12.62 6.63
N VAL A 93 -4.95 11.41 6.07
CA VAL A 93 -6.00 11.02 5.12
C VAL A 93 -7.39 11.14 5.77
N SER A 94 -7.51 10.69 7.02
CA SER A 94 -8.76 10.81 7.79
C SER A 94 -9.15 12.27 8.02
N ASN A 95 -8.20 13.13 8.39
CA ASN A 95 -8.44 14.55 8.63
C ASN A 95 -8.87 15.28 7.34
N VAL A 96 -8.18 15.04 6.22
CA VAL A 96 -8.49 15.65 4.94
C VAL A 96 -9.86 15.17 4.43
N LEU A 97 -10.16 13.87 4.54
CA LEU A 97 -11.47 13.34 4.17
C LEU A 97 -12.59 13.94 5.02
N LYS A 98 -12.40 14.03 6.34
CA LYS A 98 -13.38 14.64 7.25
C LYS A 98 -13.61 16.11 6.93
N SER A 99 -12.56 16.84 6.55
CA SER A 99 -12.67 18.23 6.15
C SER A 99 -13.39 18.41 4.80
N ARG A 100 -13.16 17.51 3.84
CA ARG A 100 -13.72 17.60 2.48
C ARG A 100 -15.14 17.05 2.37
N TYR A 101 -15.46 16.03 3.18
CA TYR A 101 -16.74 15.34 3.22
C TYR A 101 -17.22 15.21 4.67
N PRO A 102 -17.76 16.28 5.29
CA PRO A 102 -18.11 16.28 6.71
C PRO A 102 -19.15 15.22 7.12
N ASP A 103 -20.02 14.84 6.20
CA ASP A 103 -21.08 13.84 6.41
C ASP A 103 -20.58 12.39 6.23
N PHE A 104 -19.35 12.20 5.77
CA PHE A 104 -18.76 10.88 5.62
C PHE A 104 -18.24 10.36 6.95
N ASP A 105 -18.72 9.20 7.38
CA ASP A 105 -18.21 8.54 8.57
C ASP A 105 -16.84 7.91 8.31
N ILE A 106 -15.81 8.57 8.84
CA ILE A 106 -14.40 8.15 8.76
C ILE A 106 -14.17 6.74 9.32
N SER A 107 -15.03 6.25 10.22
CA SER A 107 -14.94 4.87 10.73
C SER A 107 -15.16 3.81 9.64
N GLN A 108 -15.74 4.20 8.50
CA GLN A 108 -15.96 3.35 7.33
C GLN A 108 -14.72 3.21 6.44
N LEU A 109 -13.58 3.83 6.80
CA LEU A 109 -12.33 3.70 6.05
C LEU A 109 -11.58 2.43 6.42
N LEU A 110 -11.20 1.67 5.40
CA LEU A 110 -10.30 0.55 5.51
C LEU A 110 -8.95 0.89 4.90
N PHE A 111 -7.89 0.81 5.70
CA PHE A 111 -6.51 0.99 5.26
C PHE A 111 -5.83 -0.36 5.17
N TYR A 112 -5.20 -0.68 4.04
CA TYR A 112 -4.55 -1.97 3.85
C TYR A 112 -3.41 -1.95 2.82
N VAL A 113 -2.51 -2.92 2.93
CA VAL A 113 -1.38 -3.14 2.02
C VAL A 113 -1.52 -4.52 1.38
N HIS A 114 -1.17 -4.66 0.10
CA HIS A 114 -1.14 -5.96 -0.55
C HIS A 114 0.17 -6.71 -0.30
N TYR A 115 0.09 -8.02 -0.08
CA TYR A 115 1.22 -8.93 -0.15
C TYR A 115 0.86 -10.21 -0.92
N HIS A 116 1.51 -10.55 -2.04
CA HIS A 116 2.43 -9.68 -2.79
C HIS A 116 1.69 -8.50 -3.47
N PRO A 117 2.33 -7.33 -3.60
CA PRO A 117 1.75 -6.19 -4.31
C PRO A 117 1.74 -6.42 -5.83
N SER A 118 0.94 -5.63 -6.55
CA SER A 118 0.96 -5.64 -8.03
C SER A 118 2.23 -4.97 -8.58
N PHE A 119 2.76 -3.98 -7.86
CA PHE A 119 3.97 -3.24 -8.19
C PHE A 119 4.85 -3.13 -6.96
N TYR A 120 6.17 -3.32 -7.11
CA TYR A 120 7.11 -3.30 -5.99
C TYR A 120 7.58 -1.88 -5.67
N HIS A 121 6.65 -1.11 -5.13
CA HIS A 121 6.85 0.16 -4.47
C HIS A 121 5.76 0.24 -3.41
N LEU A 122 6.10 0.50 -2.16
CA LEU A 122 5.14 0.43 -1.07
C LEU A 122 4.00 1.42 -1.31
N HIS A 123 2.78 0.90 -1.29
CA HIS A 123 1.57 1.70 -1.40
C HIS A 123 0.50 1.17 -0.45
N ILE A 124 -0.30 2.09 0.07
CA ILE A 124 -1.41 1.80 0.97
C ILE A 124 -2.71 2.11 0.24
N HIS A 125 -3.60 1.13 0.20
CA HIS A 125 -4.96 1.32 -0.26
C HIS A 125 -5.81 1.88 0.88
N ILE A 126 -6.64 2.87 0.56
CA ILE A 126 -7.64 3.42 1.46
C ILE A 126 -8.99 3.34 0.76
N SER A 127 -9.91 2.53 1.27
CA SER A 127 -11.24 2.37 0.65
C SER A 127 -12.35 2.54 1.66
N ASN A 128 -13.56 2.84 1.17
CA ASN A 128 -14.76 2.59 1.95
C ASN A 128 -14.90 1.08 2.19
N ILE A 129 -15.40 0.66 3.35
CA ILE A 129 -15.70 -0.74 3.67
C ILE A 129 -16.74 -1.36 2.72
N ASN A 130 -17.60 -0.52 2.12
CA ASN A 130 -18.60 -0.93 1.14
C ASN A 130 -18.03 -1.09 -0.28
N THR A 131 -16.78 -0.68 -0.51
CA THR A 131 -16.14 -0.82 -1.81
C THR A 131 -15.84 -2.30 -2.09
N GLU A 132 -16.55 -2.90 -3.05
CA GLU A 132 -16.22 -4.24 -3.51
C GLU A 132 -14.90 -4.21 -4.31
N SER A 133 -13.86 -4.88 -3.81
CA SER A 133 -12.58 -4.98 -4.52
C SER A 133 -11.99 -6.38 -4.41
N GLN A 134 -11.59 -6.94 -5.56
CA GLN A 134 -10.76 -8.16 -5.59
C GLN A 134 -9.41 -7.97 -4.87
N GLY A 135 -8.99 -6.73 -4.60
CA GLY A 135 -7.82 -6.45 -3.77
C GLY A 135 -7.98 -6.88 -2.31
N MET A 136 -9.22 -6.91 -1.80
CA MET A 136 -9.53 -7.23 -0.40
C MET A 136 -9.64 -8.73 -0.12
N ILE A 137 -9.22 -9.60 -1.06
CA ILE A 137 -9.21 -11.04 -0.85
C ILE A 137 -8.33 -11.39 0.35
N SER A 138 -8.89 -12.19 1.27
CA SER A 138 -8.20 -12.69 2.45
C SER A 138 -6.89 -13.39 2.06
N GLY A 139 -5.80 -13.07 2.75
CA GLY A 139 -4.46 -13.56 2.44
C GLY A 139 -3.70 -12.75 1.38
N ARG A 140 -4.32 -11.72 0.78
CA ARG A 140 -3.61 -10.70 -0.01
C ARG A 140 -3.60 -9.34 0.66
N ALA A 141 -4.74 -8.89 1.19
CA ALA A 141 -4.83 -7.62 1.92
C ALA A 141 -4.41 -7.79 3.39
N HIS A 142 -3.50 -6.93 3.85
CA HIS A 142 -3.07 -6.82 5.23
C HIS A 142 -3.54 -5.49 5.80
N ILE A 143 -4.42 -5.54 6.81
CA ILE A 143 -4.99 -4.35 7.44
C ILE A 143 -3.88 -3.54 8.11
N LEU A 144 -3.81 -2.24 7.82
CA LEU A 144 -2.73 -1.37 8.26
C LEU A 144 -2.62 -1.29 9.80
N ASP A 145 -3.75 -1.36 10.51
CA ASP A 145 -3.74 -1.41 11.98
C ASP A 145 -3.07 -2.66 12.52
N GLN A 146 -3.28 -3.83 11.89
CA GLN A 146 -2.53 -5.03 12.25
C GLN A 146 -1.06 -4.93 11.86
N VAL A 147 -0.74 -4.25 10.76
CA VAL A 147 0.66 -4.00 10.37
C VAL A 147 1.39 -3.18 11.43
N ILE A 148 0.77 -2.09 11.87
CA ILE A 148 1.30 -1.24 12.93
C ILE A 148 1.42 -2.05 14.22
N ASP A 149 0.36 -2.72 14.66
CA ASP A 149 0.33 -3.50 15.91
C ASP A 149 1.40 -4.61 15.94
N ASN A 150 1.55 -5.35 14.84
CA ASN A 150 2.58 -6.40 14.73
C ASN A 150 4.00 -5.84 14.93
N ILE A 151 4.28 -4.67 14.36
CA ILE A 151 5.60 -4.03 14.47
C ILE A 151 5.79 -3.44 15.88
N GLU A 152 4.77 -2.81 16.44
CA GLU A 152 4.85 -2.13 17.74
C GLU A 152 4.89 -3.08 18.92
N ASN A 153 4.04 -4.10 18.90
CA ASN A 153 3.72 -4.89 20.09
C ASN A 153 4.25 -6.32 20.03
N ILE A 154 4.63 -6.83 18.85
CA ILE A 154 5.18 -8.19 18.71
C ILE A 154 6.69 -8.16 18.44
N SER A 155 7.15 -7.46 17.40
CA SER A 155 8.57 -7.37 17.07
C SER A 155 8.84 -6.19 16.14
N PRO A 156 9.88 -5.36 16.39
CA PRO A 156 10.20 -4.20 15.54
C PRO A 156 10.51 -4.59 14.10
N ASN A 157 10.95 -5.82 13.85
CA ASN A 157 11.16 -6.42 12.53
C ASN A 157 10.28 -7.66 12.28
N TYR A 158 8.99 -7.55 12.66
CA TYR A 158 8.03 -8.65 12.54
C TYR A 158 7.94 -9.20 11.11
N TYR A 159 7.83 -8.32 10.11
CA TYR A 159 7.58 -8.71 8.73
C TYR A 159 8.78 -9.36 8.04
N GLN A 160 9.99 -9.16 8.54
CA GLN A 160 11.19 -9.87 8.07
C GLN A 160 11.20 -11.33 8.54
N LYS A 161 10.50 -11.64 9.64
CA LYS A 161 10.48 -12.97 10.28
C LYS A 161 9.20 -13.76 9.99
N ALA A 162 8.06 -13.08 9.88
CA ALA A 162 6.76 -13.73 9.78
C ALA A 162 6.62 -14.58 8.51
N THR A 163 5.97 -15.74 8.64
CA THR A 163 5.44 -16.46 7.47
C THR A 163 4.18 -15.74 7.02
N LEU A 164 4.20 -15.21 5.80
CA LEU A 164 3.06 -14.51 5.21
C LEU A 164 2.37 -15.45 4.23
N PRO A 165 1.04 -15.66 4.32
CA PRO A 165 0.32 -16.41 3.32
C PRO A 165 0.44 -15.72 1.96
N VAL A 166 0.44 -16.52 0.90
CA VAL A 166 0.56 -16.02 -0.47
C VAL A 166 -0.56 -16.62 -1.29
N VAL A 167 -1.38 -15.76 -1.89
CA VAL A 167 -2.49 -16.17 -2.77
C VAL A 167 -2.19 -15.65 -4.17
N PHE A 168 -2.02 -16.56 -5.13
CA PHE A 168 -1.73 -16.21 -6.51
C PHE A 168 -2.69 -16.89 -7.49
N GLY A 169 -3.04 -16.16 -8.54
CA GLY A 169 -3.59 -16.79 -9.74
C GLY A 169 -2.50 -17.56 -10.47
N GLN A 170 -2.88 -18.66 -11.15
CA GLN A 170 -1.94 -19.56 -11.85
C GLN A 170 -1.05 -18.85 -12.90
N LYS A 171 -1.50 -17.71 -13.43
CA LYS A 171 -0.75 -16.90 -14.41
C LYS A 171 0.29 -15.97 -13.77
N ASN A 172 0.35 -15.86 -12.44
CA ASN A 172 1.32 -15.02 -11.76
C ASN A 172 2.73 -15.62 -11.91
N LYS A 173 3.71 -14.81 -12.33
CA LYS A 173 5.09 -15.28 -12.55
C LYS A 173 5.76 -15.85 -11.29
N LEU A 174 5.39 -15.35 -10.11
CA LEU A 174 5.92 -15.83 -8.84
C LEU A 174 5.24 -17.13 -8.38
N TYR A 175 4.05 -17.45 -8.87
CA TYR A 175 3.35 -18.70 -8.55
C TYR A 175 4.20 -19.91 -8.91
N SER A 176 4.65 -20.02 -10.16
CA SER A 176 5.46 -21.15 -10.62
C SER A 176 6.80 -21.26 -9.89
N LEU A 177 7.41 -20.14 -9.52
CA LEU A 177 8.67 -20.12 -8.77
C LEU A 177 8.51 -20.60 -7.33
N LEU A 178 7.34 -20.41 -6.71
CA LEU A 178 7.08 -20.84 -5.34
C LEU A 178 6.54 -22.28 -5.26
N THR A 179 5.87 -22.79 -6.30
CA THR A 179 5.30 -24.14 -6.31
C THR A 179 6.24 -25.22 -6.82
N ASN A 180 7.34 -24.85 -7.49
CA ASN A 180 8.33 -25.78 -8.05
C ASN A 180 9.54 -26.01 -7.12
N VAL A 181 9.38 -25.79 -5.81
CA VAL A 181 10.41 -25.95 -4.78
C VAL A 181 10.31 -27.30 -4.10
#